data_AF-X8DS15-F1
#
_entry.id   AF-X8DS15-F1
#
_cell.length_a   1.000
_cell.length_b   1.000
_cell.length_c   1.000
_cell.angle_alpha   90.00
_cell.angle_beta   90.00
_cell.angle_gamma   90.00
#
_symmetry.space_group_name_H-M   'P 1'
#
loop_
_entity.id
_entity.type
_entity.pdbx_description
1 polymer ?
#
loop_
_entity_poly.entity_id
_entity_poly.type
_entity_poly.pdbx_seq_one_letter_code
_entity_poly.pdbx_strand_id
1 'polypeptide(L)'
;MVPKGAELAVVTIERSGPVPQNFFCDGKITDGEHLWSKAPFLIYTVPLADGVVDHCDKPGNLEFTFLVPDDVTMTAVDLVNPVGGGGQILVRFELS
;
A
#
# COMPACT_ATOMS: atom_id res chain seq x y z
N MET A 1 14.10 9.79 -7.55
CA MET A 1 14.34 9.31 -8.92
C MET A 1 14.00 7.84 -8.94
N VAL A 2 13.12 7.40 -9.83
CA VAL A 2 12.75 5.99 -9.96
C VAL A 2 13.87 5.24 -10.71
N PRO A 3 14.37 4.09 -10.22
CA PRO A 3 15.36 3.30 -10.94
C PRO A 3 14.87 2.89 -12.34
N LYS A 4 15.81 2.66 -13.26
CA LYS A 4 15.48 2.10 -14.59
C LYS A 4 14.91 0.69 -14.44
N GLY A 5 13.81 0.40 -15.16
CA GLY A 5 13.11 -0.88 -15.07
C GLY A 5 12.19 -0.99 -13.85
N ALA A 6 11.80 0.15 -13.28
CA ALA A 6 10.89 0.22 -12.15
C ALA A 6 9.91 1.37 -12.35
N GLU A 7 8.74 1.23 -11.72
CA GLU A 7 7.70 2.25 -11.69
C GLU A 7 7.17 2.45 -10.27
N LEU A 8 6.47 3.57 -10.07
CA LEU A 8 5.71 3.81 -8.85
C LEU A 8 4.25 3.44 -9.07
N ALA A 9 3.84 2.32 -8.49
CA ALA A 9 2.43 1.94 -8.45
C ALA A 9 1.76 2.63 -7.26
N VAL A 10 0.75 3.45 -7.53
CA VAL A 10 -0.05 4.12 -6.50
C VAL A 10 -1.39 3.42 -6.40
N VAL A 11 -1.71 2.95 -5.19
CA VAL A 11 -2.97 2.25 -4.90
C VAL A 11 -3.75 3.08 -3.91
N THR A 12 -4.96 3.45 -4.31
CA THR A 12 -5.95 4.06 -3.41
C THR A 12 -6.95 3.00 -2.97
N ILE A 13 -7.12 2.84 -1.67
CA ILE A 13 -8.11 1.96 -1.05
C ILE A 13 -9.24 2.83 -0.52
N GLU A 14 -10.42 2.68 -1.11
CA GLU A 14 -11.62 3.34 -0.63
C GLU A 14 -12.06 2.75 0.71
N ARG A 15 -12.32 3.63 1.69
CA ARG A 15 -12.78 3.22 3.02
C ARG A 15 -14.13 3.81 3.32
N SER A 16 -14.98 2.98 3.92
CA SER A 16 -16.26 3.40 4.47
C SER A 16 -16.33 3.09 5.96
N GLY A 17 -17.04 3.93 6.71
CA GLY A 17 -17.25 3.75 8.14
C GLY A 17 -16.15 4.34 9.02
N PRO A 18 -16.29 4.20 10.36
CA PRO A 18 -15.32 4.75 11.30
C PRO A 18 -14.01 3.96 11.26
N VAL A 19 -12.90 4.69 11.46
CA VAL A 19 -11.58 4.07 11.64
C VAL A 19 -11.53 3.40 13.01
N PRO A 20 -11.19 2.11 13.12
CA PRO A 20 -11.06 1.45 14.43
C PRO A 20 -9.95 2.09 15.26
N GLN A 21 -10.16 2.17 16.58
CA GLN A 21 -9.11 2.66 17.48
C GLN A 21 -7.90 1.74 17.44
N ASN A 22 -6.69 2.32 17.45
CA ASN A 22 -5.42 1.60 17.40
C ASN A 22 -5.27 0.68 16.19
N PHE A 23 -5.86 1.05 15.05
CA PHE A 23 -5.73 0.31 13.81
C PHE A 23 -4.42 0.67 13.09
N PHE A 24 -3.45 -0.24 13.15
CA PHE A 24 -2.18 -0.12 12.44
C PHE A 24 -2.19 -1.06 11.25
N CYS A 25 -1.85 -0.53 10.08
CA CYS A 25 -1.65 -1.34 8.90
C CYS A 25 -0.51 -0.81 8.04
N ASP A 26 0.02 -1.67 7.18
CA ASP A 26 0.97 -1.32 6.13
C ASP A 26 0.55 -2.01 4.83
N GLY A 27 0.98 -1.45 3.70
CA GLY A 27 0.66 -1.97 2.38
C GLY A 27 1.74 -2.93 1.87
N LYS A 28 1.32 -4.07 1.31
CA LYS A 28 2.14 -4.93 0.44
C LYS A 28 1.45 -5.12 -0.91
N ILE A 29 2.19 -5.16 -2.00
CA ILE A 29 1.68 -5.46 -3.34
C ILE A 29 2.35 -6.73 -3.88
N THR A 30 1.63 -7.52 -4.68
CA THR A 30 2.11 -8.81 -5.19
C THR A 30 1.68 -9.04 -6.64
N ASP A 31 2.50 -9.77 -7.39
CA ASP A 31 2.20 -10.35 -8.70
C ASP A 31 1.68 -11.81 -8.57
N GLY A 32 1.61 -12.35 -7.35
CA GLY A 32 1.27 -13.74 -7.06
C GLY A 32 2.47 -14.64 -6.75
N GLU A 33 3.68 -14.23 -7.12
CA GLU A 33 4.93 -14.98 -6.88
C GLU A 33 5.88 -14.23 -5.93
N HIS A 34 5.89 -12.91 -6.02
CA HIS A 34 6.74 -11.98 -5.29
C HIS A 34 5.90 -10.99 -4.50
N LEU A 35 6.49 -10.43 -3.44
CA LEU A 35 5.83 -9.48 -2.55
C LEU A 35 6.73 -8.25 -2.35
N TRP A 36 6.18 -7.07 -2.60
CA TRP A 36 6.86 -5.80 -2.38
C TRP A 36 6.22 -5.03 -1.23
N SER A 37 7.06 -4.39 -0.43
CA SER A 37 6.60 -3.48 0.62
C SER A 37 6.29 -2.11 0.04
N LYS A 38 5.48 -1.31 0.75
CA LYS A 38 5.35 0.11 0.42
C LYS A 38 6.73 0.76 0.26
N ALA A 39 6.82 1.68 -0.69
CA ALA A 39 8.05 2.39 -0.97
C ALA A 39 8.46 3.25 0.25
N PRO A 40 9.77 3.38 0.53
CA PRO A 40 10.23 4.29 1.57
C PRO A 40 9.80 5.74 1.28
N PHE A 41 8.94 6.28 2.13
CA PHE A 41 8.33 7.61 1.98
C PHE A 41 9.37 8.71 1.67
N LEU A 42 10.49 8.73 2.41
CA LEU A 42 11.54 9.74 2.26
C LEU A 42 12.27 9.71 0.92
N ILE A 43 12.15 8.63 0.14
CA ILE A 43 12.88 8.42 -1.11
C ILE A 43 11.94 8.48 -2.31
N TYR A 44 10.73 7.93 -2.15
CA TYR A 44 9.71 7.82 -3.18
C TYR A 44 8.41 8.40 -2.63
N THR A 45 8.28 9.73 -2.70
CA THR A 45 7.06 10.45 -2.35
C THR A 45 6.27 10.76 -3.62
N VAL A 46 4.98 10.41 -3.61
CA VAL A 46 3.97 10.95 -4.51
C VAL A 46 3.09 11.89 -3.68
N PRO A 47 2.71 13.08 -4.20
CA PRO A 47 1.75 13.93 -3.52
C PRO A 47 0.43 13.19 -3.32
N LEU A 48 -0.06 13.14 -2.08
CA LEU A 48 -1.36 12.55 -1.78
C LEU A 48 -2.47 13.32 -2.50
N ALA A 49 -3.44 12.59 -3.06
CA ALA A 49 -4.66 13.18 -3.59
C ALA A 49 -5.52 13.83 -2.49
N ASP A 50 -6.48 14.67 -2.87
CA ASP A 50 -7.40 15.26 -1.90
C ASP A 50 -8.26 14.17 -1.22
N GLY A 51 -8.32 14.20 0.11
CA GLY A 51 -9.13 13.27 0.90
C GLY A 51 -8.55 11.87 1.09
N VAL A 52 -7.31 11.62 0.64
CA VAL A 52 -6.56 10.40 0.95
C VAL A 52 -5.56 10.63 2.08
N VAL A 53 -5.22 9.57 2.79
CA VAL A 53 -4.22 9.53 3.87
C VAL A 53 -3.32 8.32 3.68
N ASP A 54 -2.09 8.40 4.14
CA ASP A 54 -1.09 7.31 4.09
C ASP A 54 -0.96 6.55 5.42
N HIS A 55 -1.88 6.80 6.36
CA HIS A 55 -1.88 6.23 7.71
C HIS A 55 -3.24 5.63 8.07
N CYS A 56 -3.23 4.36 8.49
CA CYS A 56 -4.44 3.59 8.75
C CYS A 56 -5.28 4.09 9.94
N ASP A 57 -4.66 4.81 10.88
CA ASP A 57 -5.32 5.41 12.04
C ASP A 57 -6.02 6.75 11.73
N LYS A 58 -5.84 7.29 10.51
CA LYS A 58 -6.47 8.55 10.08
C LYS A 58 -7.75 8.29 9.28
N PRO A 59 -8.76 9.17 9.36
CA PRO A 59 -9.94 9.11 8.50
C PRO A 59 -9.59 9.48 7.04
N GLY A 60 -10.35 8.96 6.07
CA GLY A 60 -10.17 9.23 4.63
C GLY A 60 -9.95 7.95 3.81
N ASN A 61 -9.72 8.05 2.51
CA ASN A 61 -9.26 6.88 1.73
C ASN A 61 -7.79 6.61 2.02
N LEU A 62 -7.31 5.36 1.92
CA LEU A 62 -5.90 5.06 2.11
C LEU A 62 -5.15 5.13 0.79
N GLU A 63 -3.92 5.62 0.81
CA GLU A 63 -3.02 5.56 -0.34
C GLU A 63 -1.70 4.91 0.05
N PHE A 64 -1.24 3.97 -0.79
CA PHE A 64 0.09 3.39 -0.70
C PHE A 64 0.80 3.55 -2.03
N THR A 65 2.07 3.96 -1.96
CA THR A 65 2.97 3.95 -3.11
C THR A 65 3.90 2.75 -2.99
N PHE A 66 4.10 2.04 -4.08
CA PHE A 66 5.02 0.91 -4.20
C PHE A 66 6.05 1.18 -5.29
N LEU A 67 7.27 0.71 -5.08
CA LEU A 67 8.29 0.67 -6.13
C LEU A 67 8.34 -0.78 -6.64
N VAL A 68 7.89 -1.00 -7.86
CA VAL A 68 7.75 -2.33 -8.48
C VAL A 68 8.45 -2.36 -9.84
N PRO A 69 8.80 -3.55 -10.38
CA PRO A 69 9.30 -3.65 -11.75
C PRO A 69 8.21 -3.20 -12.75
N ASP A 70 8.64 -2.62 -13.88
CA ASP A 70 7.75 -2.08 -14.91
C ASP A 70 7.29 -3.13 -15.96
N ASP A 71 7.73 -4.37 -15.80
CA ASP A 71 7.48 -5.50 -16.71
C ASP A 71 6.66 -6.64 -16.09
N VAL A 72 6.10 -6.41 -14.89
CA VAL A 72 5.26 -7.38 -14.17
C VAL A 72 3.85 -6.84 -13.93
N THR A 73 2.86 -7.72 -13.94
CA THR A 73 1.47 -7.35 -13.64
C THR A 73 1.16 -7.66 -12.18
N MET A 74 0.85 -6.63 -11.40
CA MET A 74 0.40 -6.81 -10.01
C MET A 74 -1.01 -7.40 -9.98
N THR A 75 -1.24 -8.36 -9.10
CA THR A 75 -2.50 -9.09 -8.97
C THR A 75 -3.25 -8.77 -7.69
N ALA A 76 -2.58 -8.37 -6.62
CA ALA A 76 -3.25 -8.02 -5.37
C ALA A 76 -2.46 -7.04 -4.49
N VAL A 77 -3.18 -6.40 -3.57
CA VAL A 77 -2.65 -5.57 -2.49
C VAL A 77 -3.16 -6.11 -1.16
N ASP A 78 -2.23 -6.37 -0.24
CA ASP A 78 -2.51 -6.79 1.12
C ASP A 78 -2.33 -5.63 2.10
N LEU A 79 -3.35 -5.42 2.94
CA LEU A 79 -3.18 -4.68 4.19
C LEU A 79 -2.71 -5.66 5.25
N VAL A 80 -1.53 -5.41 5.81
CA VAL A 80 -0.93 -6.27 6.82
C VAL A 80 -0.84 -5.55 8.16
N ASN A 81 -0.89 -6.30 9.25
CA ASN A 81 -0.58 -5.78 10.59
C ASN A 81 0.95 -5.74 10.78
N PRO A 82 1.57 -4.55 10.89
CA PRO A 82 3.00 -4.44 11.12
C PRO A 82 3.39 -4.72 12.58
N VAL A 83 2.42 -4.69 13.51
CA VAL A 83 2.67 -4.84 14.95
C VAL A 83 2.94 -6.30 15.29
N GLY A 84 3.98 -6.56 16.08
CA GLY A 84 4.34 -7.90 16.53
C GLY A 84 5.07 -8.75 15.50
N GLY A 85 5.44 -8.19 14.34
CA GLY A 85 6.32 -8.83 13.35
C GLY A 85 5.69 -9.95 12.52
N GLY A 86 4.43 -10.29 12.75
CA GLY A 86 3.75 -11.41 12.09
C GLY A 86 3.31 -11.12 10.65
N GLY A 87 3.24 -9.86 10.22
CA GLY A 87 2.82 -9.49 8.87
C GLY A 87 1.45 -10.05 8.49
N GLN A 88 0.59 -10.31 9.48
CA GLN A 88 -0.70 -10.95 9.27
C GLN A 88 -1.53 -10.13 8.28
N ILE A 89 -2.01 -10.78 7.22
CA ILE A 89 -2.95 -10.16 6.28
C ILE A 89 -4.26 -9.89 7.02
N LEU A 90 -4.63 -8.62 7.07
CA LEU A 90 -5.90 -8.13 7.59
C LEU A 90 -6.97 -8.18 6.49
N VAL A 91 -6.61 -7.72 5.29
CA VAL A 91 -7.48 -7.67 4.11
C VAL A 91 -6.62 -7.84 2.86
N ARG A 92 -7.11 -8.58 1.87
CA ARG A 92 -6.56 -8.64 0.51
C ARG A 92 -7.52 -8.00 -0.49
N PHE A 93 -7.00 -7.18 -1.38
CA PHE A 93 -7.71 -6.58 -2.51
C PHE A 93 -7.12 -7.14 -3.80
N GLU A 94 -7.93 -7.83 -4.59
CA GLU A 94 -7.52 -8.28 -5.92
C GLU A 94 -7.55 -7.08 -6.89
N LEU A 95 -6.53 -6.99 -7.74
CA LEU A 95 -6.42 -5.97 -8.80
C LEU A 95 -6.94 -6.58 -10.10
N SER A 96 -7.95 -5.95 -10.71
CA SER A 96 -8.60 -6.40 -11.95
C SER A 96 -8.05 -5.72 -13.19
#